data_AF-A0A6A5BNP1-F1
#
_entry.id   AF-A0A6A5BNP1-F1
#
_cell.length_a   1.000
_cell.length_b   1.000
_cell.length_c   1.000
_cell.angle_alpha   90.00
_cell.angle_beta   90.00
_cell.angle_gamma   90.00
#
_symmetry.space_group_name_H-M   'P 1'
#
loop_
_entity.id
_entity.type
_entity.pdbx_description
1 polymer ?
#
loop_
_entity_poly.entity_id
_entity_poly.type
_entity_poly.pdbx_seq_one_letter_code
_entity_poly.pdbx_strand_id
1 'polypeptide(L)'
;MYKKYKDKGVIGLLKTQLRSMIYEDLTKKSPTHKDPSITVFGNRPEIQRACERVILDHLKKNGYSFTASVFTSEANLQDLTKNSEYEVYHSIGIRIYNTDVVKENDIVDIMDQDPNNFLTKTLSEMYYSQSWKAESALVKFLTILKQIANRKTRNESCQTEEKEEFPMETKLKMIDAEYEAEMENDKRNQSQTLEQKYLEYQRECERRANEELKARLKMFEETTISAMRLEESAKYRERLARELEEMEKAHMRKMERATEREREISDRLEKKEKKLKGYLTSTDRKCSKKWKKFKEKIKPSLERDNYWK
;
A
#
# COMPACT_ATOMS: atom_id res chain seq x y z
N MET A 1 -82.83 36.93 -33.89
CA MET A 1 -82.67 35.98 -32.76
C MET A 1 -81.43 36.31 -31.91
N TYR A 2 -80.20 36.23 -32.44
CA TYR A 2 -78.95 36.44 -31.67
C TYR A 2 -78.88 37.77 -30.88
N LYS A 3 -79.29 38.89 -31.50
CA LYS A 3 -79.32 40.21 -30.86
C LYS A 3 -80.24 40.25 -29.63
N LYS A 4 -81.40 39.60 -29.74
CA LYS A 4 -82.42 39.47 -28.68
C LYS A 4 -81.92 38.66 -27.47
N TYR A 5 -81.06 37.66 -27.69
CA TYR A 5 -80.43 36.87 -26.62
C TYR A 5 -79.16 37.53 -26.04
N LYS A 6 -78.49 38.39 -26.81
CA LYS A 6 -77.40 39.24 -26.34
C LYS A 6 -77.91 40.35 -25.41
N ASP A 7 -78.97 41.05 -25.81
CA ASP A 7 -79.56 42.17 -25.05
C ASP A 7 -80.26 41.70 -23.78
N LYS A 8 -80.79 40.46 -23.75
CA LYS A 8 -81.34 39.83 -22.55
C LYS A 8 -80.29 39.22 -21.62
N GLY A 9 -78.99 39.42 -21.88
CA GLY A 9 -77.90 38.93 -21.03
C GLY A 9 -77.69 37.41 -21.05
N VAL A 10 -78.48 36.65 -21.82
CA VAL A 10 -78.44 35.18 -21.86
C VAL A 10 -77.09 34.68 -22.36
N ILE A 11 -76.51 35.33 -23.38
CA ILE A 11 -75.17 35.01 -23.88
C ILE A 11 -74.08 35.33 -22.83
N GLY A 12 -74.29 36.39 -22.03
CA GLY A 12 -73.40 36.73 -20.93
C GLY A 12 -73.42 35.65 -19.85
N LEU A 13 -74.61 35.24 -19.42
CA LEU A 13 -74.81 34.13 -18.48
C LEU A 13 -74.20 32.83 -18.99
N LEU A 14 -74.39 32.49 -20.27
CA LEU A 14 -73.82 31.29 -20.87
C LEU A 14 -72.29 31.33 -20.93
N LYS A 15 -71.70 32.50 -21.23
CA LYS A 15 -70.24 32.69 -21.20
C LYS A 15 -69.69 32.59 -19.79
N THR A 16 -70.40 33.13 -18.80
CA THR A 16 -70.00 33.04 -17.39
C THR A 16 -70.12 31.60 -16.91
N GLN A 17 -71.21 30.90 -17.24
CA GLN A 17 -71.37 29.47 -16.94
C GLN A 17 -70.32 28.61 -17.64
N LEU A 18 -69.99 28.88 -18.89
CA LEU A 18 -68.90 28.18 -19.60
C LEU A 18 -67.55 28.48 -18.98
N ARG A 19 -67.28 29.72 -18.58
CA ARG A 19 -66.05 30.05 -17.83
C ARG A 19 -66.00 29.34 -16.49
N SER A 20 -67.09 29.29 -15.74
CA SER A 20 -67.17 28.57 -14.47
C SER A 20 -67.04 27.07 -14.65
N MET A 21 -67.66 26.48 -15.69
CA MET A 21 -67.50 25.07 -16.02
C MET A 21 -66.09 24.74 -16.49
N ILE A 22 -65.47 25.58 -17.33
CA ILE A 22 -64.08 25.39 -17.76
C ILE A 22 -63.14 25.58 -16.58
N TYR A 23 -63.39 26.56 -15.72
CA TYR A 23 -62.60 26.78 -14.52
C TYR A 23 -62.75 25.60 -13.56
N GLU A 24 -63.96 25.09 -13.33
CA GLU A 24 -64.20 23.87 -12.54
C GLU A 24 -63.58 22.64 -13.19
N ASP A 25 -63.65 22.46 -14.50
CA ASP A 25 -63.01 21.33 -15.19
C ASP A 25 -61.48 21.42 -15.15
N LEU A 26 -60.92 22.62 -15.27
CA LEU A 26 -59.48 22.86 -15.15
C LEU A 26 -59.02 22.67 -13.70
N THR A 27 -59.81 23.11 -12.72
CA THR A 27 -59.50 22.96 -11.29
C THR A 27 -59.82 21.56 -10.74
N LYS A 28 -60.76 20.81 -11.33
CA LYS A 28 -61.03 19.39 -11.01
C LYS A 28 -60.02 18.46 -11.69
N LYS A 29 -59.49 18.85 -12.86
CA LYS A 29 -58.35 18.17 -13.52
C LYS A 29 -56.99 18.59 -12.99
N SER A 30 -56.90 19.65 -12.19
CA SER A 30 -55.80 19.77 -11.25
C SER A 30 -56.22 19.05 -9.97
N PRO A 31 -55.70 17.85 -9.68
CA PRO A 31 -55.53 17.50 -8.28
C PRO A 31 -54.85 18.69 -7.62
N THR A 32 -55.06 18.90 -6.34
CA THR A 32 -54.11 19.59 -5.47
C THR A 32 -52.76 18.87 -5.54
N HIS A 33 -52.10 18.93 -6.69
CA HIS A 33 -50.68 18.85 -6.82
C HIS A 33 -50.23 20.05 -5.99
N LYS A 34 -49.57 19.75 -4.87
CA LYS A 34 -48.32 20.46 -4.62
C LYS A 34 -47.68 20.52 -5.99
N ASP A 35 -47.56 21.71 -6.59
CA ASP A 35 -46.73 21.89 -7.77
C ASP A 35 -45.53 20.99 -7.53
N PRO A 36 -45.17 20.06 -8.44
CA PRO A 36 -43.95 19.30 -8.25
C PRO A 36 -42.94 20.37 -7.89
N SER A 37 -42.41 20.28 -6.66
CA SER A 37 -41.34 21.17 -6.27
C SER A 37 -40.22 20.70 -7.15
N ILE A 38 -40.19 21.24 -8.37
CA ILE A 38 -39.04 21.22 -9.22
C ILE A 38 -38.15 22.18 -8.45
N THR A 39 -37.46 21.63 -7.46
CA THR A 39 -36.19 22.15 -7.02
C THR A 39 -35.34 22.13 -8.28
N VAL A 40 -35.41 23.22 -9.04
CA VAL A 40 -34.47 23.42 -10.12
C VAL A 40 -33.13 23.54 -9.41
N PHE A 41 -32.37 22.45 -9.41
CA PHE A 41 -31.02 22.45 -8.89
C PHE A 41 -30.20 23.37 -9.80
N GLY A 42 -29.91 24.59 -9.32
CA GLY A 42 -29.19 25.63 -10.05
C GLY A 42 -29.72 27.02 -9.69
N ASN A 43 -28.87 28.03 -9.65
CA ASN A 43 -29.36 29.39 -9.42
C ASN A 43 -30.23 29.79 -10.62
N ARG A 44 -31.46 30.26 -10.39
CA ARG A 44 -32.36 30.80 -11.44
C ARG A 44 -31.67 31.61 -12.57
N PRO A 45 -30.72 32.51 -12.28
CA PRO A 45 -29.97 33.23 -13.34
C PRO A 45 -29.07 32.36 -14.22
N GLU A 46 -28.58 31.20 -13.76
CA GLU A 46 -27.77 30.26 -14.55
C GLU A 46 -28.63 29.51 -15.57
N ILE A 47 -29.81 29.05 -15.15
CA ILE A 47 -30.79 28.40 -16.03
C ILE A 47 -31.27 29.37 -17.10
N GLN A 48 -31.57 30.61 -16.72
CA GLN A 48 -31.99 31.64 -17.67
C GLN A 48 -30.91 31.89 -18.73
N ARG A 49 -29.65 32.07 -18.32
CA ARG A 49 -28.52 32.22 -19.25
C ARG A 49 -28.33 31.00 -20.14
N ALA A 50 -28.57 29.80 -19.62
CA ALA A 50 -28.47 28.58 -20.40
C ALA A 50 -29.59 28.48 -21.46
N CYS A 51 -30.82 28.85 -21.12
CA CYS A 51 -31.93 28.96 -22.07
C CYS A 51 -31.63 30.00 -23.17
N GLU A 52 -31.13 31.17 -22.79
CA GLU A 52 -30.72 32.22 -23.74
C GLU A 52 -29.62 31.71 -24.69
N ARG A 53 -28.66 30.92 -24.19
CA ARG A 53 -27.63 30.26 -25.01
C ARG A 53 -28.19 29.21 -25.97
N VAL A 54 -29.14 28.38 -25.53
CA VAL A 54 -29.81 27.38 -26.41
C VAL A 54 -30.54 28.05 -27.56
N ILE A 55 -31.21 29.18 -27.27
CA ILE A 55 -31.90 29.98 -28.30
C ILE A 55 -30.90 30.57 -29.29
N LEU A 56 -29.77 31.09 -28.80
CA LEU A 56 -28.73 31.64 -29.66
C LEU A 56 -28.10 30.58 -30.59
N ASP A 57 -27.85 29.36 -30.11
CA ASP A 57 -27.37 28.24 -30.94
C ASP A 57 -28.35 27.94 -32.08
N HIS A 58 -29.65 27.91 -31.77
CA HIS A 58 -30.70 27.71 -32.75
C HIS A 58 -30.75 28.83 -33.81
N LEU A 59 -30.63 30.09 -33.38
CA LEU A 59 -30.63 31.23 -34.30
C LEU A 59 -29.42 31.21 -35.23
N LYS A 60 -28.22 30.87 -34.71
CA LYS A 60 -26.98 30.77 -35.49
C LYS A 60 -27.03 29.61 -36.50
N LYS A 61 -27.42 28.40 -36.06
CA LYS A 61 -27.45 27.21 -36.93
C LYS A 61 -28.51 27.28 -38.04
N ASN A 62 -29.62 27.99 -37.80
CA ASN A 62 -30.66 28.20 -38.83
C ASN A 62 -30.43 29.46 -39.69
N GLY A 63 -29.28 30.15 -39.54
CA GLY A 63 -28.90 31.26 -40.41
C GLY A 63 -29.59 32.60 -40.13
N TYR A 64 -30.23 32.77 -38.96
CA TYR A 64 -30.89 34.02 -38.57
C TYR A 64 -29.88 35.04 -38.00
N SER A 65 -28.95 35.51 -38.84
CA SER A 65 -27.83 36.37 -38.44
C SER A 65 -28.24 37.70 -37.82
N PHE A 66 -29.26 38.37 -38.37
CA PHE A 66 -29.77 39.63 -37.84
C PHE A 66 -30.41 39.47 -36.45
N THR A 67 -31.34 38.52 -36.33
CA THR A 67 -32.04 38.23 -35.07
C THR A 67 -31.05 37.73 -34.01
N ALA A 68 -30.06 36.93 -34.40
CA ALA A 68 -29.00 36.49 -33.50
C ALA A 68 -28.18 37.68 -32.96
N SER A 69 -27.83 38.65 -33.80
CA SER A 69 -27.06 39.82 -33.39
C SER A 69 -27.83 40.73 -32.42
N VAL A 70 -29.12 40.97 -32.69
CA VAL A 70 -29.99 41.74 -31.79
C VAL A 70 -30.15 40.99 -30.46
N PHE A 71 -30.44 39.69 -30.52
CA PHE A 71 -30.60 38.85 -29.35
C PHE A 71 -29.33 38.78 -28.48
N THR A 72 -28.13 38.72 -29.07
CA THR A 72 -26.88 38.76 -28.30
C THR A 72 -26.70 40.07 -27.54
N SER A 73 -27.11 41.19 -28.14
CA SER A 73 -27.03 42.50 -27.48
C SER A 73 -28.07 42.67 -26.39
N GLU A 74 -29.29 42.16 -26.58
CA GLU A 74 -30.38 42.24 -25.61
C GLU A 74 -30.20 41.27 -24.43
N ALA A 75 -29.69 40.06 -24.69
CA ALA A 75 -29.45 39.04 -23.66
C ALA A 75 -28.10 39.20 -22.92
N ASN A 76 -27.32 40.25 -23.26
CA ASN A 76 -25.98 40.51 -22.70
C ASN A 76 -25.05 39.28 -22.73
N LEU A 77 -25.14 38.48 -23.80
CA LEU A 77 -24.33 37.28 -23.99
C LEU A 77 -23.01 37.70 -24.66
N GLN A 78 -21.95 37.92 -23.87
CA GLN A 78 -20.61 38.16 -24.42
C GLN A 78 -20.11 36.91 -25.17
N ASP A 79 -19.48 37.13 -26.32
CA ASP A 79 -19.14 36.17 -27.38
C ASP A 79 -18.62 34.82 -26.85
N LEU A 80 -19.50 33.82 -26.80
CA LEU A 80 -19.18 32.44 -26.43
C LEU A 80 -18.85 31.63 -27.69
N THR A 81 -17.72 31.93 -28.32
CA THR A 81 -17.17 31.14 -29.44
C THR A 81 -16.41 29.88 -28.98
N LYS A 82 -16.48 29.48 -27.70
CA LYS A 82 -15.64 28.37 -27.19
C LYS A 82 -16.28 27.40 -26.21
N ASN A 83 -17.59 27.43 -26.01
CA ASN A 83 -18.19 26.53 -25.01
C ASN A 83 -19.01 25.47 -25.75
N SER A 84 -18.48 24.24 -25.71
CA SER A 84 -19.02 23.05 -26.37
C SER A 84 -20.47 22.79 -25.94
N GLU A 85 -21.28 22.16 -26.79
CA GLU A 85 -22.71 21.87 -26.52
C GLU A 85 -22.92 21.29 -25.10
N TYR A 86 -21.92 20.55 -24.58
CA TYR A 86 -21.87 20.00 -23.22
C TYR A 86 -22.01 21.02 -22.09
N GLU A 87 -21.42 22.21 -22.20
CA GLU A 87 -21.53 23.22 -21.14
C GLU A 87 -22.94 23.80 -21.05
N VAL A 88 -23.64 23.88 -22.18
CA VAL A 88 -25.03 24.33 -22.23
C VAL A 88 -25.92 23.30 -21.53
N TYR A 89 -25.72 22.01 -21.79
CA TYR A 89 -26.46 20.94 -21.10
C TYR A 89 -26.11 20.89 -19.60
N HIS A 90 -24.83 21.01 -19.25
CA HIS A 90 -24.39 21.03 -17.85
C HIS A 90 -25.00 22.22 -17.08
N SER A 91 -25.12 23.39 -17.72
CA SER A 91 -25.72 24.59 -17.10
C SER A 91 -27.24 24.46 -16.87
N ILE A 92 -27.91 23.55 -17.58
CA ILE A 92 -29.35 23.25 -17.45
C ILE A 92 -29.57 22.09 -16.45
N GLY A 93 -28.51 21.57 -15.83
CA GLY A 93 -28.57 20.42 -14.92
C GLY A 93 -28.64 19.07 -15.65
N ILE A 94 -28.33 19.04 -16.95
CA ILE A 94 -28.33 17.83 -17.77
C ILE A 94 -26.87 17.40 -17.99
N ARG A 95 -26.41 16.39 -17.24
CA ARG A 95 -25.08 15.80 -17.47
C ARG A 95 -25.15 14.82 -18.65
N ILE A 96 -24.57 15.22 -19.78
CA ILE A 96 -24.35 14.34 -20.92
C ILE A 96 -22.90 13.88 -20.86
N TYR A 97 -22.68 12.58 -20.62
CA TYR A 97 -21.34 12.01 -20.57
C TYR A 97 -20.83 11.81 -21.99
N ASN A 98 -19.77 12.54 -22.34
CA ASN A 98 -18.99 12.27 -23.55
C ASN A 98 -17.70 11.56 -23.14
N THR A 99 -17.48 10.34 -23.63
CA THR A 99 -16.24 9.58 -23.40
C THR A 99 -15.00 10.27 -23.96
N ASP A 100 -15.14 11.25 -24.85
CA ASP A 100 -14.01 11.90 -25.52
C ASP A 100 -13.46 13.11 -24.73
N VAL A 101 -14.11 13.56 -23.66
CA VAL A 101 -13.72 14.75 -22.87
C VAL A 101 -13.59 14.48 -21.36
N VAL A 102 -13.99 13.30 -20.88
CA VAL A 102 -13.78 12.92 -19.48
C VAL A 102 -12.30 12.62 -19.26
N LYS A 103 -11.60 13.51 -18.56
CA LYS A 103 -10.29 13.17 -18.00
C LYS A 103 -10.50 12.10 -16.93
N GLU A 104 -9.61 11.11 -16.89
CA GLU A 104 -9.67 9.90 -16.03
C GLU A 104 -9.98 10.15 -14.55
N ASN A 105 -9.83 11.38 -14.05
CA ASN A 105 -10.05 11.72 -12.66
C ASN A 105 -11.49 12.14 -12.31
N ASP A 106 -12.36 12.41 -13.29
CA ASP A 106 -13.75 12.84 -13.03
C ASP A 106 -14.74 11.67 -12.99
N ILE A 107 -14.25 10.44 -13.17
CA ILE A 107 -15.07 9.21 -13.23
C ILE A 107 -15.70 8.88 -11.86
N VAL A 108 -15.15 9.41 -10.77
CA VAL A 108 -15.51 9.00 -9.40
C VAL A 108 -16.75 9.72 -8.85
N ASP A 109 -17.10 10.92 -9.33
CA ASP A 109 -18.28 11.68 -8.89
C ASP A 109 -19.53 11.47 -9.78
N ILE A 110 -19.48 10.50 -10.70
CA ILE A 110 -20.46 10.31 -11.77
C ILE A 110 -21.43 9.12 -11.52
N MET A 111 -21.26 8.38 -10.44
CA MET A 111 -22.11 7.21 -10.14
C MET A 111 -23.28 7.48 -9.19
N ASP A 112 -23.62 8.73 -8.94
CA ASP A 112 -24.69 9.04 -7.98
C ASP A 112 -25.60 10.18 -8.46
N GLN A 113 -26.38 9.94 -9.52
CA GLN A 113 -27.76 10.44 -9.68
C GLN A 113 -28.55 9.50 -10.61
N ASP A 114 -29.35 8.63 -9.98
CA ASP A 114 -30.43 7.79 -10.52
C ASP A 114 -30.22 7.18 -11.93
N PRO A 115 -29.77 5.91 -12.01
CA PRO A 115 -29.72 5.12 -13.24
C PRO A 115 -31.05 5.05 -14.02
N ASN A 116 -32.18 5.45 -13.40
CA ASN A 116 -33.50 5.45 -14.02
C ASN A 116 -33.91 6.79 -14.64
N ASN A 117 -33.05 7.82 -14.66
CA ASN A 117 -33.42 9.07 -15.31
C ASN A 117 -33.54 8.87 -16.82
N PHE A 118 -34.77 8.69 -17.30
CA PHE A 118 -35.09 8.44 -18.71
C PHE A 118 -34.46 9.50 -19.63
N LEU A 119 -34.32 10.74 -19.16
CA LEU A 119 -33.69 11.83 -19.89
C LEU A 119 -32.22 11.54 -20.22
N THR A 120 -31.43 11.04 -19.26
CA THR A 120 -30.00 10.76 -19.45
C THR A 120 -29.79 9.55 -20.35
N LYS A 121 -30.65 8.53 -20.22
CA LYS A 121 -30.66 7.36 -21.12
C LYS A 121 -31.03 7.74 -22.55
N THR A 122 -32.11 8.48 -22.76
CA THR A 122 -32.56 8.89 -24.10
C THR A 122 -31.56 9.83 -24.76
N LEU A 123 -30.96 10.78 -24.02
CA LEU A 123 -29.89 11.62 -24.55
C LEU A 123 -28.65 10.82 -24.96
N SER A 124 -28.27 9.82 -24.16
CA SER A 124 -27.13 8.95 -24.46
C SER A 124 -27.39 8.09 -25.70
N GLU A 125 -28.54 7.40 -25.77
CA GLU A 125 -28.94 6.57 -26.93
C GLU A 125 -29.02 7.40 -28.23
N MET A 126 -29.55 8.62 -28.15
CA MET A 126 -29.65 9.52 -29.30
C MET A 126 -28.29 10.06 -29.75
N TYR A 127 -27.36 10.33 -28.82
CA TYR A 127 -25.98 10.71 -29.16
C TYR A 127 -25.25 9.61 -29.94
N TYR A 128 -25.35 8.35 -29.50
CA TYR A 128 -24.72 7.21 -30.18
C TYR A 128 -25.30 6.96 -31.58
N SER A 129 -26.58 7.24 -31.80
CA SER A 129 -27.24 7.05 -33.10
C SER A 129 -26.75 7.98 -34.22
N GLN A 130 -25.91 9.00 -33.93
CA GLN A 130 -25.37 10.01 -34.85
C GLN A 130 -26.38 10.78 -35.73
N SER A 131 -27.68 10.48 -35.62
CA SER A 131 -28.74 11.02 -36.48
C SER A 131 -28.93 12.53 -36.33
N TRP A 132 -28.46 13.14 -35.24
CA TRP A 132 -28.81 14.52 -34.82
C TRP A 132 -27.62 15.49 -34.80
N LYS A 133 -26.50 15.16 -35.46
CA LYS A 133 -25.33 16.06 -35.53
C LYS A 133 -25.63 17.41 -36.20
N ALA A 134 -26.68 17.50 -37.02
CA ALA A 134 -27.04 18.72 -37.76
C ALA A 134 -28.08 19.61 -37.04
N GLU A 135 -28.78 19.13 -36.01
CA GLU A 135 -29.87 19.87 -35.38
C GLU A 135 -29.37 20.79 -34.25
N SER A 136 -30.02 21.93 -34.06
CA SER A 136 -29.75 22.84 -32.94
C SER A 136 -30.15 22.22 -31.59
N ALA A 137 -29.47 22.62 -30.50
CA ALA A 137 -29.76 22.12 -29.16
C ALA A 137 -31.24 22.30 -28.74
N LEU A 138 -31.89 23.37 -29.19
CA LEU A 138 -33.30 23.65 -28.92
C LEU A 138 -34.24 22.58 -29.50
N VAL A 139 -33.99 22.16 -30.75
CA VAL A 139 -34.82 21.15 -31.44
C VAL A 139 -34.67 19.79 -30.77
N LYS A 140 -33.45 19.44 -30.35
CA LYS A 140 -33.18 18.23 -29.56
C LYS A 140 -33.98 18.25 -28.25
N PHE A 141 -33.93 19.36 -27.51
CA PHE A 141 -34.66 19.54 -26.26
C PHE A 141 -36.17 19.46 -26.43
N LEU A 142 -36.73 20.12 -27.44
CA LEU A 142 -38.17 20.08 -27.73
C LEU A 142 -38.65 18.69 -28.16
N THR A 143 -37.82 17.94 -28.90
CA THR A 143 -38.14 16.57 -29.30
C THR A 143 -38.19 15.65 -28.10
N ILE A 144 -37.26 15.82 -27.15
CA ILE A 144 -37.27 15.10 -25.87
C ILE A 144 -38.50 15.46 -25.05
N LEU A 145 -38.82 16.75 -24.92
CA LEU A 145 -40.03 17.18 -24.23
C LEU A 145 -41.29 16.61 -24.88
N LYS A 146 -41.33 16.52 -26.21
CA LYS A 146 -42.42 15.87 -26.94
C LYS A 146 -42.48 14.37 -26.66
N GLN A 147 -41.35 13.68 -26.58
CA GLN A 147 -41.31 12.26 -26.21
C GLN A 147 -41.75 12.03 -24.76
N ILE A 148 -41.34 12.92 -23.83
CA ILE A 148 -41.78 12.91 -22.44
C ILE A 148 -43.27 13.24 -22.33
N ALA A 149 -43.78 14.21 -23.10
CA ALA A 149 -45.19 14.59 -23.09
C ALA A 149 -46.10 13.56 -23.79
N ASN A 150 -45.58 12.85 -24.80
CA ASN A 150 -46.30 11.76 -25.47
C ASN A 150 -46.27 10.45 -24.69
N ARG A 151 -45.35 10.30 -23.73
CA ARG A 151 -45.58 9.34 -22.66
C ARG A 151 -46.80 9.86 -21.93
N LYS A 152 -47.92 9.14 -22.01
CA LYS A 152 -49.00 9.29 -21.04
C LYS A 152 -48.31 9.30 -19.69
N THR A 153 -48.30 10.44 -19.01
CA THR A 153 -48.00 10.46 -17.59
C THR A 153 -48.99 9.45 -17.03
N ARG A 154 -48.46 8.30 -16.60
CA ARG A 154 -49.24 7.36 -15.81
C ARG A 154 -49.47 8.13 -14.54
N ASN A 155 -50.53 8.94 -14.53
CA ASN A 155 -51.02 9.53 -13.31
C ASN A 155 -51.21 8.34 -12.37
N GLU A 156 -50.47 8.33 -11.28
CA GLU A 156 -50.71 7.46 -10.13
C GLU A 156 -52.01 7.87 -9.42
N SER A 157 -53.02 8.27 -10.18
CA SER A 157 -54.39 8.26 -9.74
C SER A 157 -54.79 6.80 -9.64
N CYS A 158 -54.96 6.34 -8.41
CA CYS A 158 -55.68 5.13 -8.04
C CYS A 158 -56.87 4.93 -8.99
N GLN A 159 -56.72 4.00 -9.93
CA GLN A 159 -57.79 3.57 -10.81
C GLN A 159 -57.74 2.05 -10.79
N THR A 160 -58.67 1.48 -10.04
CA THR A 160 -59.11 0.08 -10.12
C THR A 160 -59.70 -0.13 -11.51
N GLU A 161 -58.83 -0.35 -12.49
CA GLU A 161 -59.22 -0.98 -13.75
C GLU A 161 -58.65 -2.39 -13.74
N GLU A 162 -59.59 -3.33 -13.78
CA GLU A 162 -59.49 -4.77 -13.86
C GLU A 162 -58.35 -5.22 -14.79
N LYS A 163 -57.17 -5.36 -14.23
CA LYS A 163 -56.12 -6.23 -14.75
C LYS A 163 -55.88 -7.23 -13.66
N GLU A 164 -56.36 -8.45 -13.87
CA GLU A 164 -56.17 -9.65 -13.04
C GLU A 164 -55.11 -9.40 -11.97
N GLU A 165 -55.57 -8.86 -10.85
CA GLU A 165 -54.71 -8.57 -9.74
C GLU A 165 -54.33 -9.95 -9.24
N PHE A 166 -53.07 -10.34 -9.42
CA PHE A 166 -52.45 -11.20 -8.42
C PHE A 166 -52.93 -10.67 -7.07
N PRO A 167 -53.66 -11.48 -6.28
CA PRO A 167 -54.31 -11.02 -5.06
C PRO A 167 -53.34 -10.14 -4.29
N MET A 168 -53.83 -9.08 -3.64
CA MET A 168 -52.97 -8.21 -2.81
C MET A 168 -52.04 -9.04 -1.91
N GLU A 169 -52.53 -10.17 -1.39
CA GLU A 169 -51.74 -11.20 -0.70
C GLU A 169 -50.54 -11.73 -1.48
N THR A 170 -50.64 -11.98 -2.79
CA THR A 170 -49.52 -12.40 -3.63
C THR A 170 -48.48 -11.30 -3.77
N LYS A 171 -48.90 -10.04 -3.93
CA LYS A 171 -47.96 -8.90 -3.99
C LYS A 171 -47.26 -8.68 -2.65
N LEU A 172 -48.00 -8.77 -1.55
CA LEU A 172 -47.45 -8.71 -0.19
C LEU A 172 -46.46 -9.86 0.04
N LYS A 173 -46.82 -11.10 -0.34
CA LYS A 173 -45.91 -12.25 -0.28
C LYS A 173 -44.66 -12.08 -1.15
N MET A 174 -44.76 -11.43 -2.30
CA MET A 174 -43.59 -11.13 -3.14
C MET A 174 -42.68 -10.09 -2.49
N ILE A 175 -43.25 -9.06 -1.86
CA ILE A 175 -42.48 -8.04 -1.12
C ILE A 175 -41.82 -8.67 0.11
N ASP A 176 -42.54 -9.50 0.86
CA ASP A 176 -41.99 -10.22 2.00
C ASP A 176 -40.85 -11.15 1.58
N ALA A 177 -41.02 -11.88 0.48
CA ALA A 177 -39.98 -12.75 -0.08
C ALA A 177 -38.75 -11.97 -0.58
N GLU A 178 -38.95 -10.79 -1.17
CA GLU A 178 -37.86 -9.91 -1.61
C GLU A 178 -37.10 -9.32 -0.42
N TYR A 179 -37.81 -8.91 0.64
CA TYR A 179 -37.19 -8.46 1.89
C TYR A 179 -36.44 -9.58 2.61
N GLU A 180 -36.98 -10.79 2.64
CA GLU A 180 -36.30 -11.96 3.19
C GLU A 180 -35.03 -12.27 2.40
N ALA A 181 -35.07 -12.22 1.08
CA ALA A 181 -33.91 -12.42 0.22
C ALA A 181 -32.84 -11.35 0.43
N GLU A 182 -33.21 -10.07 0.53
CA GLU A 182 -32.28 -8.96 0.79
C GLU A 182 -31.65 -9.09 2.18
N MET A 183 -32.45 -9.42 3.20
CA MET A 183 -31.96 -9.68 4.56
C MET A 183 -31.00 -10.88 4.63
N GLU A 184 -31.25 -11.94 3.86
CA GLU A 184 -30.33 -13.07 3.75
C GLU A 184 -29.03 -12.68 3.04
N ASN A 185 -29.12 -11.85 1.99
CA ASN A 185 -27.97 -11.35 1.27
C ASN A 185 -27.09 -10.45 2.16
N ASP A 186 -27.72 -9.56 2.94
CA ASP A 186 -27.03 -8.72 3.92
C ASP A 186 -26.33 -9.54 5.00
N LYS A 187 -27.00 -10.57 5.55
CA LYS A 187 -26.38 -11.49 6.51
C LYS A 187 -25.20 -12.24 5.89
N ARG A 188 -25.30 -12.64 4.62
CA ARG A 188 -24.23 -13.32 3.89
C ARG A 188 -23.05 -12.38 3.64
N ASN A 189 -23.30 -11.13 3.25
CA ASN A 189 -22.28 -10.11 3.04
C ASN A 189 -21.56 -9.75 4.34
N GLN A 190 -22.30 -9.62 5.45
CA GLN A 190 -21.73 -9.43 6.78
C GLN A 190 -20.87 -10.63 7.21
N SER A 191 -21.35 -11.85 6.96
CA SER A 191 -20.61 -13.08 7.26
C SER A 191 -19.32 -13.19 6.45
N GLN A 192 -19.35 -12.89 5.14
CA GLN A 192 -18.18 -12.86 4.28
C GLN A 192 -17.17 -11.80 4.73
N THR A 193 -17.63 -10.64 5.17
CA THR A 193 -16.76 -9.57 5.70
C THR A 193 -16.09 -10.01 7.01
N LEU A 194 -16.81 -10.69 7.88
CA LEU A 194 -16.25 -11.25 9.12
C LEU A 194 -15.25 -12.37 8.84
N GLU A 195 -15.55 -13.25 7.89
CA GLU A 195 -14.65 -14.33 7.45
C GLU A 195 -13.34 -13.77 6.89
N GLN A 196 -13.40 -12.71 6.07
CA GLN A 196 -12.21 -12.02 5.56
C GLN A 196 -11.36 -11.44 6.69
N LYS A 197 -11.98 -10.74 7.65
CA LYS A 197 -11.28 -10.19 8.82
C LYS A 197 -10.65 -11.29 9.68
N TYR A 198 -11.34 -12.42 9.84
CA TYR A 198 -10.80 -13.57 10.57
C TYR A 198 -9.58 -14.18 9.86
N LEU A 199 -9.64 -14.30 8.54
CA LEU A 199 -8.54 -14.82 7.73
C LEU A 199 -7.32 -13.87 7.77
N GLU A 200 -7.54 -12.55 7.71
CA GLU A 200 -6.48 -11.56 7.88
C GLU A 200 -5.84 -11.65 9.27
N TYR A 201 -6.66 -11.76 10.32
CA TYR A 201 -6.16 -11.92 11.68
C TYR A 201 -5.35 -13.22 11.84
N GLN A 202 -5.84 -14.34 11.29
CA GLN A 202 -5.12 -15.60 11.29
C GLN A 202 -3.78 -15.49 10.57
N ARG A 203 -3.76 -14.89 9.37
CA ARG A 203 -2.52 -14.66 8.60
C ARG A 203 -1.53 -13.80 9.37
N GLU A 204 -2.01 -12.76 10.05
CA GLU A 204 -1.18 -11.89 10.87
C GLU A 204 -0.59 -12.63 12.08
N CYS A 205 -1.38 -13.48 12.75
CA CYS A 205 -0.88 -14.36 13.81
C CYS A 205 0.18 -15.34 13.30
N GLU A 206 -0.08 -16.01 12.18
CA GLU A 206 0.87 -16.92 11.54
C GLU A 206 2.15 -16.20 11.12
N ARG A 207 2.03 -14.98 10.57
CA ARG A 207 3.17 -14.14 10.18
C ARG A 207 4.05 -13.84 11.39
N ARG A 208 3.47 -13.36 12.50
CA ARG A 208 4.21 -13.08 13.74
C ARG A 208 4.87 -14.33 14.32
N ALA A 209 4.13 -15.44 14.39
CA ALA A 209 4.68 -16.70 14.87
C ALA A 209 5.86 -17.19 14.02
N ASN A 210 5.75 -17.06 12.69
CA ASN A 210 6.81 -17.46 11.76
C ASN A 210 8.03 -16.52 11.86
N GLU A 211 7.83 -15.22 12.06
CA GLU A 211 8.92 -14.26 12.28
C GLU A 211 9.66 -14.53 13.59
N GLU A 212 8.94 -14.78 14.68
CA GLU A 212 9.54 -15.15 15.96
C GLU A 212 10.30 -16.47 15.86
N LEU A 213 9.73 -17.47 15.19
CA LEU A 213 10.39 -18.76 14.98
C LEU A 213 11.67 -18.59 14.17
N LYS A 214 11.63 -17.84 13.06
CA LYS A 214 12.81 -17.54 12.24
C LYS A 214 13.88 -16.79 13.02
N ALA A 215 13.51 -15.83 13.84
CA ALA A 215 14.45 -15.10 14.69
C ALA A 215 15.11 -16.03 15.71
N ARG A 216 14.33 -16.89 16.39
CA ARG A 216 14.86 -17.88 17.34
C ARG A 216 15.78 -18.90 16.67
N LEU A 217 15.42 -19.37 15.48
CA LEU A 217 16.26 -20.30 14.71
C LEU A 217 17.59 -19.65 14.32
N LYS A 218 17.59 -18.40 13.83
CA LYS A 218 18.83 -17.68 13.53
C LYS A 218 19.73 -17.52 14.76
N MET A 219 19.14 -17.11 15.90
CA MET A 219 19.91 -17.02 17.15
C MET A 219 20.47 -18.39 17.57
N PHE A 220 19.72 -19.47 17.42
CA PHE A 220 20.18 -20.82 17.73
C PHE A 220 21.30 -21.29 16.78
N GLU A 221 21.16 -21.04 15.48
CA GLU A 221 22.20 -21.34 14.49
C GLU A 221 23.49 -20.57 14.78
N GLU A 222 23.39 -19.26 15.06
CA GLU A 222 24.56 -18.42 15.38
C GLU A 222 25.25 -18.87 16.68
N THR A 223 24.46 -19.20 17.71
CA THR A 223 25.01 -19.68 19.00
C THR A 223 25.63 -21.07 18.86
N THR A 224 25.03 -21.98 18.10
CA THR A 224 25.59 -23.32 17.87
C THR A 224 26.83 -23.28 16.99
N ILE A 225 26.84 -22.49 15.91
CA ILE A 225 28.02 -22.32 15.05
C ILE A 225 29.16 -21.65 15.83
N SER A 226 28.89 -20.61 16.62
CA SER A 226 29.93 -19.96 17.43
C SER A 226 30.46 -20.87 18.54
N ALA A 227 29.59 -21.66 19.19
CA ALA A 227 30.02 -22.67 20.16
C ALA A 227 30.89 -23.75 19.52
N MET A 228 30.49 -24.26 18.34
CA MET A 228 31.27 -25.25 17.59
C MET A 228 32.65 -24.72 17.20
N ARG A 229 32.72 -23.48 16.68
CA ARG A 229 34.01 -22.81 16.35
C ARG A 229 34.88 -22.62 17.58
N LEU A 230 34.29 -22.26 18.72
CA LEU A 230 35.03 -22.10 19.97
C LEU A 230 35.59 -23.44 20.44
N GLU A 231 34.78 -24.49 20.40
CA GLU A 231 35.17 -25.85 20.76
C GLU A 231 36.29 -26.39 19.87
N GLU A 232 36.18 -26.23 18.55
CA GLU A 232 37.24 -26.59 17.60
C GLU A 232 38.53 -25.82 17.91
N SER A 233 38.45 -24.50 18.09
CA SER A 233 39.63 -23.68 18.44
C SER A 233 40.26 -24.11 19.77
N ALA A 234 39.44 -24.53 20.74
CA ALA A 234 39.91 -25.03 22.03
C ALA A 234 40.64 -26.37 21.86
N LYS A 235 40.09 -27.29 21.07
CA LYS A 235 40.73 -28.57 20.72
C LYS A 235 42.07 -28.35 20.01
N TYR A 236 42.18 -27.37 19.11
CA TYR A 236 43.46 -27.04 18.47
C TYR A 236 44.48 -26.46 19.45
N ARG A 237 44.06 -25.54 20.33
CA ARG A 237 44.94 -25.01 21.39
C ARG A 237 45.44 -26.11 22.32
N GLU A 238 44.57 -27.03 22.70
CA GLU A 238 44.91 -28.16 23.57
C GLU A 238 45.89 -29.12 22.88
N ARG A 239 45.69 -29.44 21.60
CA ARG A 239 46.64 -30.24 20.82
C ARG A 239 48.00 -29.55 20.73
N LEU A 240 48.02 -28.24 20.45
CA LEU A 240 49.26 -27.48 20.40
C LEU A 240 49.99 -27.48 21.76
N ALA A 241 49.25 -27.31 22.86
CA ALA A 241 49.82 -27.37 24.21
C ALA A 241 50.43 -28.75 24.51
N ARG A 242 49.76 -29.84 24.09
CA ARG A 242 50.30 -31.21 24.23
C ARG A 242 51.59 -31.40 23.45
N GLU A 243 51.64 -30.97 22.19
CA GLU A 243 52.85 -31.06 21.36
C GLU A 243 54.01 -30.24 21.97
N LEU A 244 53.73 -29.03 22.48
CA LEU A 244 54.73 -28.21 23.17
C LEU A 244 55.26 -28.90 24.43
N GLU A 245 54.38 -29.48 25.26
CA GLU A 245 54.77 -30.19 26.48
C GLU A 245 55.61 -31.44 26.14
N GLU A 246 55.24 -32.19 25.11
CA GLU A 246 56.02 -33.35 24.63
C GLU A 246 57.40 -32.93 24.13
N MET A 247 57.48 -31.85 23.38
CA MET A 247 58.75 -31.27 22.92
C MET A 247 59.61 -30.79 24.09
N GLU A 248 59.03 -30.08 25.06
CA GLU A 248 59.74 -29.64 26.27
C GLU A 248 60.29 -30.84 27.06
N LYS A 249 59.48 -31.87 27.29
CA LYS A 249 59.93 -33.13 27.92
C LYS A 249 61.06 -33.79 27.12
N ALA A 250 60.98 -33.79 25.79
CA ALA A 250 62.04 -34.33 24.95
C ALA A 250 63.34 -33.50 25.06
N HIS A 251 63.25 -32.18 25.13
CA HIS A 251 64.39 -31.29 25.37
C HIS A 251 64.99 -31.50 26.76
N MET A 252 64.17 -31.57 27.80
CA MET A 252 64.61 -31.83 29.17
C MET A 252 65.37 -33.16 29.26
N ARG A 253 64.86 -34.25 28.66
CA ARG A 253 65.56 -35.53 28.61
C ARG A 253 66.91 -35.45 27.89
N LYS A 254 67.01 -34.65 26.82
CA LYS A 254 68.29 -34.43 26.10
C LYS A 254 69.28 -33.66 26.97
N MET A 255 68.82 -32.62 27.66
CA MET A 255 69.63 -31.83 28.59
C MET A 255 70.12 -32.69 29.75
N GLU A 256 69.25 -33.46 30.40
CA GLU A 256 69.63 -34.39 31.47
C GLU A 256 70.71 -35.37 31.00
N ARG A 257 70.54 -35.99 29.83
CA ARG A 257 71.57 -36.87 29.25
C ARG A 257 72.89 -36.15 28.96
N ALA A 258 72.84 -34.90 28.52
CA ALA A 258 74.05 -34.10 28.30
C ALA A 258 74.74 -33.77 29.63
N THR A 259 73.99 -33.31 30.63
CA THR A 259 74.53 -33.03 31.97
C THR A 259 75.12 -34.27 32.64
N GLU A 260 74.53 -35.44 32.43
CA GLU A 260 75.05 -36.69 32.97
C GLU A 260 76.38 -37.07 32.31
N ARG A 261 76.49 -36.93 30.98
CA ARG A 261 77.77 -37.12 30.29
C ARG A 261 78.82 -36.12 30.76
N GLU A 262 78.45 -34.87 30.98
CA GLU A 262 79.37 -33.85 31.52
C GLU A 262 79.85 -34.22 32.92
N ARG A 263 78.97 -34.69 33.80
CA ARG A 263 79.33 -35.22 35.13
C ARG A 263 80.29 -36.40 35.02
N GLU A 264 79.99 -37.38 34.17
CA GLU A 264 80.87 -38.54 33.97
C GLU A 264 82.27 -38.13 33.48
N ILE A 265 82.35 -37.19 32.54
CA ILE A 265 83.63 -36.66 32.04
C ILE A 265 84.36 -35.89 33.13
N SER A 266 83.65 -35.04 33.88
CA SER A 266 84.19 -34.28 35.01
C SER A 266 84.76 -35.21 36.08
N ASP A 267 84.04 -36.26 36.47
CA ASP A 267 84.50 -37.26 37.44
C ASP A 267 85.74 -38.01 36.96
N ARG A 268 85.78 -38.35 35.66
CA ARG A 268 86.97 -38.98 35.04
C ARG A 268 88.17 -38.04 35.06
N LEU A 269 87.97 -36.75 34.78
CA LEU A 269 89.00 -35.72 34.85
C LEU A 269 89.49 -35.52 36.28
N GLU A 270 88.59 -35.39 37.24
CA GLU A 270 88.92 -35.22 38.66
C GLU A 270 89.75 -36.40 39.21
N LYS A 271 89.40 -37.63 38.83
CA LYS A 271 90.20 -38.83 39.16
C LYS A 271 91.61 -38.77 38.55
N LYS A 272 91.75 -38.31 37.30
CA LYS A 272 93.06 -38.13 36.66
C LYS A 272 93.87 -37.02 37.34
N GLU A 273 93.23 -35.91 37.68
CA GLU A 273 93.88 -34.81 38.42
C GLU A 273 94.36 -35.25 39.81
N LYS A 274 93.54 -35.99 40.56
CA LYS A 274 93.93 -36.56 41.87
C LYS A 274 95.12 -37.50 41.72
N LYS A 275 95.14 -38.36 40.70
CA LYS A 275 96.30 -39.22 40.39
C LYS A 275 97.54 -38.39 40.05
N LEU A 276 97.43 -37.38 39.19
CA LEU A 276 98.53 -36.49 38.81
C LEU A 276 99.10 -35.74 40.02
N LYS A 277 98.24 -35.14 40.86
CA LYS A 277 98.62 -34.51 42.14
C LYS A 277 99.31 -35.51 43.07
N GLY A 278 98.81 -36.74 43.16
CA GLY A 278 99.44 -37.83 43.90
C GLY A 278 100.84 -38.20 43.38
N TYR A 279 101.01 -38.26 42.06
CA TYR A 279 102.32 -38.47 41.44
C TYR A 279 103.28 -37.31 41.74
N LEU A 280 102.84 -36.05 41.56
CA LEU A 280 103.63 -34.85 41.83
C LEU A 280 104.09 -34.76 43.29
N THR A 281 103.18 -34.95 44.24
CA THR A 281 103.52 -34.96 45.67
C THR A 281 104.48 -36.10 46.04
N SER A 282 104.34 -37.27 45.40
CA SER A 282 105.27 -38.40 45.58
C SER A 282 106.65 -38.11 44.99
N THR A 283 106.72 -37.51 43.80
CA THR A 283 108.00 -37.07 43.19
C THR A 283 108.65 -35.98 44.02
N ASP A 284 107.91 -34.98 44.49
CA ASP A 284 108.42 -33.94 45.38
C ASP A 284 108.95 -34.52 46.68
N ARG A 285 108.23 -35.48 47.28
CA ARG A 285 108.70 -36.19 48.48
C ARG A 285 109.96 -37.00 48.21
N LYS A 286 110.09 -37.66 47.05
CA LYS A 286 111.30 -38.41 46.64
C LYS A 286 112.47 -37.47 46.38
N CYS A 287 112.27 -36.36 45.66
CA CYS A 287 113.26 -35.32 45.42
C CYS A 287 113.70 -34.68 46.74
N SER A 288 112.78 -34.34 47.64
CA SER A 288 113.08 -33.84 48.98
C SER A 288 113.92 -34.85 49.80
N LYS A 289 113.57 -36.14 49.77
CA LYS A 289 114.38 -37.19 50.41
C LYS A 289 115.77 -37.33 49.80
N LYS A 290 115.88 -37.31 48.46
CA LYS A 290 117.18 -37.33 47.76
C LYS A 290 118.01 -36.09 48.09
N TRP A 291 117.40 -34.91 48.12
CA TRP A 291 118.04 -33.65 48.50
C TRP A 291 118.53 -33.69 49.96
N LYS A 292 117.72 -34.21 50.90
CA LYS A 292 118.15 -34.43 52.28
C LYS A 292 119.35 -35.39 52.37
N LYS A 293 119.30 -36.54 51.67
CA LYS A 293 120.44 -37.47 51.61
C LYS A 293 121.69 -36.86 50.96
N PHE A 294 121.51 -36.04 49.92
CA PHE A 294 122.60 -35.31 49.28
C PHE A 294 123.20 -34.27 50.24
N LYS A 295 122.37 -33.51 50.96
CA LYS A 295 122.78 -32.57 52.00
C LYS A 295 123.49 -33.26 53.17
N GLU A 296 123.03 -34.45 53.58
CA GLU A 296 123.68 -35.29 54.59
C GLU A 296 125.02 -35.87 54.09
N LYS A 297 125.16 -36.20 52.80
CA LYS A 297 126.43 -36.63 52.20
C LYS A 297 127.43 -35.49 52.01
N ILE A 298 126.97 -34.26 51.80
CA ILE A 298 127.81 -33.07 51.66
C ILE A 298 128.26 -32.52 53.02
N LYS A 299 127.46 -32.69 54.09
CA LYS A 299 127.81 -32.23 55.44
C LYS A 299 129.23 -32.65 55.89
N PRO A 300 129.66 -33.92 55.74
CA PRO A 300 131.02 -34.34 56.07
C PRO A 300 132.11 -33.83 55.12
N SER A 301 131.75 -33.26 53.96
CA SER A 301 132.68 -32.68 52.99
C SER A 301 132.93 -31.20 53.28
N LEU A 302 131.87 -30.46 53.61
CA LEU A 302 131.94 -29.05 54.02
C LEU A 302 132.45 -28.86 55.46
N GLU A 303 132.31 -29.87 56.32
CA GLU A 303 132.96 -29.89 57.63
C GLU A 303 134.46 -30.27 57.53
N ARG A 304 134.92 -30.91 56.45
CA ARG A 304 136.35 -31.19 56.24
C ARG A 304 137.14 -30.03 55.64
N ASP A 305 136.50 -29.17 54.84
CA ASP A 305 137.14 -27.94 54.33
C ASP A 305 137.21 -26.80 55.36
N ASN A 306 136.58 -26.95 56.53
CA ASN A 306 136.70 -26.00 57.66
C ASN A 306 137.71 -26.43 58.75
N TYR A 307 138.47 -27.50 58.52
CA TYR A 307 139.48 -28.02 59.46
C TYR A 307 140.92 -28.00 58.89
N TRP A 308 141.23 -27.00 58.06
CA TRP A 308 142.60 -26.52 57.81
C TRP A 308 142.72 -25.03 58.19
N LYS A 309 142.42 -24.74 59.45
CA LYS A 309 143.01 -23.63 60.19
C LYS A 309 143.80 -24.19 61.37
#